data_AF-A0A7V8SW31-F1
#
_entry.id   AF-A0A7V8SW31-F1
#
_cell.length_a   1.000
_cell.length_b   1.000
_cell.length_c   1.000
_cell.angle_alpha   90.00
_cell.angle_beta   90.00
_cell.angle_gamma   90.00
#
_symmetry.space_group_name_H-M   'P 1'
#
loop_
_entity.id
_entity.type
_entity.pdbx_description
1 polymer ?
#
loop_
_entity_poly.entity_id
_entity_poly.type
_entity_poly.pdbx_seq_one_letter_code
_entity_poly.pdbx_strand_id
1 'polypeptide(L)' 'MHIAPTTAQYEAWLGRHLRIIGADLELKHQQMRSAVFPFLRATYYRWAETWAGICGAAAAAPEVLAVGDLHVENFG' A
#
# COMPACT_ATOMS: atom_id res chain seq x y z
N MET A 1 -7.59 13.74 -2.37
CA MET A 1 -6.91 12.63 -1.67
C MET A 1 -5.54 13.12 -1.23
N HIS A 2 -5.27 13.15 0.08
CA HIS A 2 -4.02 13.73 0.62
C HIS A 2 -2.97 12.64 0.86
N ILE A 3 -2.30 12.14 -0.19
CA ILE A 3 -1.38 11.01 -0.04
C ILE A 3 -0.15 11.35 0.81
N ALA A 4 0.51 12.50 0.57
CA ALA A 4 1.72 12.89 1.28
C ALA A 4 1.58 12.91 2.82
N PRO A 5 0.58 13.59 3.41
CA PRO A 5 0.43 13.58 4.87
C PRO A 5 0.01 12.21 5.42
N THR A 6 -0.75 11.39 4.67
CA THR A 6 -1.04 10.02 5.09
C THR A 6 0.22 9.14 5.08
N THR A 7 1.08 9.30 4.09
CA THR A 7 2.39 8.60 4.02
C THR A 7 3.26 8.96 5.23
N ALA A 8 3.36 10.25 5.56
CA ALA A 8 4.14 10.69 6.72
C ALA A 8 3.62 10.11 8.04
N GLN A 9 2.29 10.07 8.23
CA GLN A 9 1.67 9.44 9.41
C GLN A 9 1.94 7.94 9.47
N TYR A 10 1.83 7.24 8.34
CA TYR A 10 2.13 5.82 8.24
C TYR A 10 3.59 5.52 8.57
N GLU A 11 4.53 6.29 8.04
CA GLU A 11 5.97 6.11 8.27
C GLU A 11 6.36 6.41 9.73
N ALA A 12 5.75 7.43 10.33
CA ALA A 12 5.88 7.70 11.76
C ALA A 12 5.34 6.54 12.61
N TRP A 13 4.18 5.98 12.25
CA TRP A 13 3.60 4.80 12.91
C TRP A 13 4.50 3.57 12.76
N LEU A 14 5.03 3.33 11.55
CA LEU A 14 5.88 2.19 11.21
C LEU A 14 7.21 2.25 11.97
N GLY A 15 7.80 3.44 12.10
CA GLY A 15 9.04 3.66 12.84
C GLY A 15 8.98 3.30 14.34
N ARG A 16 7.76 3.14 14.89
CA ARG A 16 7.57 2.63 16.27
C ARG A 16 7.70 1.10 16.37
N HIS A 17 7.60 0.39 15.25
CA HIS A 17 7.61 -1.08 15.20
C HIS A 17 8.89 -1.64 14.57
N LEU A 18 9.59 -0.84 13.76
CA LEU A 18 10.85 -1.24 13.13
C LEU A 18 11.79 -0.04 12.94
N ARG A 19 13.08 -0.34 12.77
CA ARG A 19 14.06 0.68 12.39
C ARG A 19 13.94 1.01 10.91
N ILE A 20 13.64 2.27 10.62
CA ILE A 20 13.61 2.78 9.24
C ILE A 20 15.02 3.24 8.86
N ILE A 21 15.51 2.76 7.71
CA ILE A 21 16.75 3.25 7.10
C ILE A 21 16.37 4.42 6.19
N GLY A 22 16.84 5.63 6.52
CA GLY A 22 16.44 6.86 5.81
C GLY A 22 16.73 6.83 4.31
N ALA A 23 17.89 6.30 3.91
CA ALA A 23 18.26 6.17 2.50
C ALA A 23 17.31 5.25 1.72
N ASP A 24 16.88 4.14 2.33
CA ASP A 24 15.94 3.21 1.69
C ASP A 24 14.53 3.81 1.59
N LEU A 25 14.14 4.64 2.57
CA LEU A 25 12.88 5.38 2.53
C LEU A 25 12.86 6.41 1.40
N GLU A 26 13.95 7.17 1.24
CA GLU A 26 14.12 8.12 0.14
C GLU A 26 14.08 7.39 -1.22
N LEU A 27 14.77 6.26 -1.36
CA LEU A 27 14.74 5.44 -2.56
C LEU A 27 13.33 4.93 -2.86
N LYS A 28 12.60 4.44 -1.85
CA LYS A 28 11.20 4.06 -1.97
C LYS A 28 10.36 5.23 -2.50
N HIS A 29 10.54 6.44 -1.97
CA HIS A 29 9.80 7.63 -2.43
C HIS A 29 10.16 8.00 -3.88
N GLN A 30 11.40 7.77 -4.31
CA GLN A 30 11.79 7.94 -5.72
C GLN A 30 11.10 6.91 -6.61
N GLN A 31 11.10 5.63 -6.22
CA GLN A 31 10.42 4.56 -6.95
C GLN A 31 8.90 4.77 -7.03
N MET A 32 8.27 5.31 -5.98
CA MET A 32 6.85 5.69 -6.00
C MET A 32 6.48 6.64 -7.14
N ARG A 33 7.43 7.46 -7.61
CA ARG A 33 7.20 8.44 -8.67
C ARG A 33 7.44 7.88 -10.08
N SER A 34 7.99 6.66 -10.19
CA SER A 34 8.40 6.12 -11.50
C SER A 34 7.23 5.59 -12.34
N ALA A 35 6.19 5.05 -11.70
CA ALA A 35 5.00 4.55 -12.38
C ALA A 35 3.83 4.36 -11.39
N VAL A 36 2.62 4.18 -11.95
CA VAL A 36 1.38 3.97 -11.18
C VAL A 36 1.43 2.70 -10.33
N PHE A 37 2.09 1.64 -10.81
CA PHE A 37 2.16 0.37 -10.09
C PHE A 37 3.09 0.42 -8.86
N PRO A 38 4.35 0.89 -8.96
CA PRO A 38 5.20 1.17 -7.79
C PRO A 38 4.52 2.11 -6.78
N PHE A 39 3.79 3.12 -7.25
CA PHE A 39 3.02 3.99 -6.37
C PHE A 39 1.96 3.21 -5.56
N LEU A 40 1.13 2.41 -6.23
CA LEU A 40 0.12 1.56 -5.58
C LEU A 40 0.77 0.60 -4.57
N ARG A 41 1.84 -0.09 -4.99
CA ARG A 41 2.57 -1.06 -4.16
C ARG A 41 3.11 -0.42 -2.89
N ALA A 42 3.75 0.75 -3.01
CA ALA A 42 4.35 1.45 -1.88
C ALA A 42 3.34 2.17 -0.99
N THR A 43 2.10 2.39 -1.47
CA THR A 43 1.01 3.06 -0.74
C THR A 43 -0.15 2.13 -0.39
N TYR A 44 0.10 0.82 -0.33
CA TYR A 44 -0.96 -0.19 -0.08
C TYR A 44 -1.70 0.00 1.25
N TYR A 45 -1.06 0.59 2.27
CA TYR A 45 -1.75 0.98 3.51
C TYR A 45 -2.96 1.88 3.25
N ARG A 46 -2.89 2.75 2.23
CA ARG A 46 -4.00 3.64 1.86
C ARG A 46 -5.09 2.88 1.11
N TRP A 47 -4.73 1.88 0.32
CA TRP A 47 -5.70 0.96 -0.25
C TRP A 47 -6.46 0.22 0.87
N ALA A 48 -5.75 -0.38 1.82
CA ALA A 48 -6.36 -1.06 2.96
C ALA A 48 -7.30 -0.18 3.79
N GLU A 49 -7.04 1.13 3.88
CA GLU A 49 -7.93 2.09 4.56
C GLU A 49 -9.20 2.42 3.75
N THR A 50 -9.12 2.44 2.41
CA THR A 50 -10.16 3.03 1.56
C THR A 50 -10.92 2.04 0.69
N TRP A 51 -10.40 0.83 0.51
CA TRP A 51 -10.90 -0.13 -0.49
C TRP A 51 -12.39 -0.43 -0.31
N ALA A 52 -12.90 -0.52 0.92
CA ALA A 52 -14.30 -0.85 1.17
C ALA A 52 -15.25 0.21 0.57
N GLY A 53 -14.91 1.50 0.69
CA GLY A 53 -15.68 2.58 0.10
C GLY A 53 -15.58 2.64 -1.43
N ILE A 54 -14.50 2.12 -2.00
CA ILE A 54 -14.27 2.06 -3.45
C ILE A 54 -14.97 0.84 -4.07
N CYS A 55 -14.89 -0.31 -3.42
CA CYS A 55 -15.39 -1.59 -3.90
C CYS A 55 -16.89 -1.80 -3.64
N GLY A 56 -17.51 -1.00 -2.76
CA GLY A 56 -18.95 -1.00 -2.53
C GLY A 56 -19.49 -2.41 -2.22
N ALA A 57 -20.37 -2.93 -3.07
CA ALA A 57 -20.96 -4.26 -2.90
C ALA A 57 -19.91 -5.39 -2.83
N ALA A 58 -18.77 -5.25 -3.51
CA ALA A 58 -17.71 -6.26 -3.44
C ALA A 58 -17.04 -6.31 -2.06
N ALA A 59 -17.06 -5.22 -1.29
CA ALA A 59 -16.57 -5.21 0.09
C ALA A 59 -17.53 -5.90 1.08
N ALA A 60 -18.78 -6.10 0.67
CA ALA A 60 -19.79 -6.86 1.40
C ALA A 60 -19.91 -8.31 0.91
N ALA A 61 -18.96 -8.78 0.08
CA ALA A 61 -18.94 -10.16 -0.37
C ALA A 61 -18.78 -11.13 0.81
N PRO A 62 -19.27 -12.38 0.68
CA PRO A 62 -19.10 -13.40 1.72
C PRO A 62 -17.64 -13.62 2.09
N GLU A 63 -17.40 -13.90 3.37
CA GLU A 63 -16.08 -14.33 3.84
C GLU A 63 -15.71 -15.66 3.17
N VAL A 64 -14.49 -15.72 2.64
CA VAL A 64 -13.94 -16.92 2.00
C VAL A 64 -13.01 -17.64 2.97
N LEU A 65 -13.04 -18.97 2.96
CA LEU A 65 -12.22 -19.80 3.86
C LEU A 65 -10.72 -19.74 3.53
N ALA A 66 -10.37 -19.35 2.31
CA ALA A 66 -8.99 -19.26 1.84
C ALA A 66 -8.88 -18.27 0.69
N VAL A 67 -7.70 -17.65 0.56
CA VAL A 67 -7.30 -16.80 -0.57
C VAL A 67 -6.00 -17.35 -1.13
N GLY A 68 -5.92 -17.48 -2.46
CA GLY A 68 -4.68 -17.75 -3.17
C GLY A 68 -4.12 -16.45 -3.73
N ASP A 69 -2.84 -16.17 -3.46
CA ASP A 69 -2.15 -15.03 -4.04
C ASP A 69 -1.38 -15.44 -5.30
N LEU A 70 -1.56 -14.67 -6.38
CA LEU A 70 -0.76 -14.78 -7.59
C LEU A 70 0.00 -13.47 -7.78
N HIS A 71 1.33 -13.55 -7.68
CA HIS A 71 2.20 -12.39 -7.87
C HIS A 71 2.18 -11.93 -9.34
N VAL A 72 1.39 -10.89 -9.62
CA VAL A 72 1.28 -10.29 -10.97
C VAL A 72 2.64 -9.85 -11.53
N GLU A 73 3.60 -9.49 -10.67
CA GLU A 73 4.95 -9.07 -11.06
C GLU A 73 5.85 -10.22 -11.55
N ASN A 74 5.50 -11.49 -11.30
CA ASN A 74 6.31 -12.65 -11.70
C ASN A 74 5.86 -13.29 -13.03
N PHE A 75 4.72 -12.87 -13.59
CA PHE A 75 4.09 -13.55 -14.75
C PHE A 75 3.72 -12.60 -15.90
N GLY A 76 4.17 -11.34 -15.87
CA GLY A 76 3.91 -10.32 -16.90
C GLY A 76 5.17 -9.57 -17.31
#